data_AF-A0A534ZHR2-F1
#
_entry.id   AF-A0A534ZHR2-F1
#
_cell.length_a   1.000
_cell.length_b   1.000
_cell.length_c   1.000
_cell.angle_alpha   90.00
_cell.angle_beta   90.00
_cell.angle_gamma   90.00
#
_symmetry.space_group_name_H-M   'P 1'
#
loop_
_entity.id
_entity.type
_entity.pdbx_description
1 polymer ?
#
loop_
_entity_poly.entity_id
_entity_poly.type
_entity_poly.pdbx_seq_one_letter_code
_entity_poly.pdbx_strand_id
1 'polypeptide(L)'
;MLRIIIADDHALFREGLKSLLKLHPEVSVVGEVEMAADVGPAIARTPCDLLLLDLQSCPTSTQRRAVEQPAVCDTARSAARFGRASNLRLHR
;
A
#
# COMPACT_ATOMS: atom_id res chain seq x y z
N MET A 1 -0.74 5.66 -18.39
CA MET A 1 -1.42 4.58 -17.67
C MET A 1 -0.96 4.62 -16.21
N LEU A 2 -1.87 4.93 -15.30
CA LEU A 2 -1.63 4.98 -13.85
C LEU A 2 -1.85 3.59 -13.25
N ARG A 3 -0.83 3.02 -12.62
CA ARG A 3 -0.86 1.68 -12.04
C ARG A 3 -1.16 1.74 -10.56
N ILE A 4 -2.22 1.08 -10.13
CA ILE A 4 -2.71 1.12 -8.75
C ILE A 4 -2.61 -0.26 -8.11
N ILE A 5 -2.12 -0.32 -6.88
CA ILE A 5 -2.33 -1.47 -5.98
C ILE A 5 -3.38 -1.08 -4.95
N ILE A 6 -4.35 -1.96 -4.69
CA ILE A 6 -5.38 -1.77 -3.66
C ILE A 6 -5.05 -2.67 -2.46
N ALA A 7 -4.98 -2.09 -1.28
CA ALA A 7 -4.74 -2.77 -0.01
C ALA A 7 -5.93 -2.54 0.93
N ASP A 8 -6.77 -3.56 1.10
CA ASP A 8 -8.02 -3.50 1.87
C ASP A 8 -8.42 -4.93 2.28
N ASP A 9 -8.81 -5.18 3.52
CA ASP A 9 -9.25 -6.49 4.01
C ASP A 9 -10.71 -6.83 3.68
N HIS A 10 -11.48 -5.88 3.16
CA HIS A 10 -12.86 -6.04 2.73
C HIS A 10 -12.98 -6.34 1.23
N ALA A 11 -13.22 -7.61 0.89
CA ALA A 11 -13.36 -8.06 -0.49
C ALA A 11 -14.40 -7.27 -1.31
N LEU A 12 -15.56 -6.95 -0.72
CA LEU A 12 -16.63 -6.21 -1.40
C LEU A 12 -16.17 -4.81 -1.82
N PHE A 13 -15.37 -4.13 -0.99
CA PHE A 13 -14.89 -2.79 -1.30
C PHE A 13 -13.85 -2.83 -2.42
N ARG A 14 -12.93 -3.79 -2.39
CA ARG A 14 -11.97 -4.02 -3.50
C ARG A 14 -12.69 -4.29 -4.82
N GLU A 15 -13.73 -5.11 -4.82
CA GLU A 15 -14.52 -5.39 -6.02
C GLU A 15 -15.26 -4.16 -6.55
N GLY A 16 -15.85 -3.36 -5.66
CA GLY A 16 -16.50 -2.10 -6.00
C GLY A 16 -15.52 -1.10 -6.62
N LEU A 17 -14.37 -0.87 -5.99
CA LEU A 17 -13.30 -0.01 -6.49
C LEU A 17 -12.81 -0.47 -7.86
N LYS A 18 -12.52 -1.76 -8.05
CA LYS A 18 -12.13 -2.29 -9.35
C LYS A 18 -13.17 -2.02 -10.42
N SER A 19 -14.45 -2.20 -10.09
CA SER A 19 -15.55 -1.98 -11.04
C SER A 19 -15.65 -0.52 -11.45
N LEU A 20 -15.44 0.41 -10.52
CA LEU A 20 -15.40 1.84 -10.80
C LEU A 20 -14.17 2.22 -11.62
N LEU A 21 -12.98 1.76 -11.24
CA LEU A 21 -11.73 2.08 -11.93
C LEU A 21 -11.65 1.49 -13.35
N LYS A 22 -12.36 0.40 -13.64
CA LYS A 22 -12.49 -0.14 -15.00
C LYS A 22 -13.11 0.83 -16.00
N LEU A 23 -13.88 1.82 -15.52
CA LEU A 23 -14.46 2.86 -16.37
C LEU A 23 -13.42 3.88 -16.85
N HIS A 24 -12.22 3.87 -16.26
CA HIS A 24 -11.13 4.79 -16.53
C HIS A 24 -9.97 4.07 -17.25
N PRO A 25 -9.89 4.09 -18.59
CA PRO A 25 -8.87 3.37 -19.36
C PRO A 25 -7.44 3.85 -19.08
N GLU A 26 -7.27 5.05 -18.54
CA GLU A 26 -6.00 5.58 -18.08
C GLU A 26 -5.51 4.94 -16.77
N VAL A 27 -6.36 4.20 -16.06
CA VAL A 27 -6.06 3.54 -14.78
C VAL A 27 -6.03 2.03 -14.94
N SER A 28 -5.06 1.39 -14.29
CA SER A 28 -4.94 -0.06 -14.24
C SER A 28 -4.68 -0.53 -12.82
N VAL A 29 -5.52 -1.44 -12.31
CA VAL A 29 -5.27 -2.12 -11.04
C VAL A 29 -4.30 -3.26 -11.31
N VAL A 30 -3.06 -3.12 -10.82
CA VAL A 30 -1.96 -4.07 -11.07
C VAL A 30 -1.73 -5.04 -9.92
N GLY A 31 -2.42 -4.86 -8.79
CA GLY A 31 -2.35 -5.77 -7.67
C GLY A 31 -3.41 -5.49 -6.60
N GLU A 32 -3.70 -6.52 -5.83
CA GLU A 32 -4.61 -6.46 -4.69
C GLU A 32 -3.94 -7.13 -3.50
N VAL A 33 -4.18 -6.58 -2.32
CA VAL A 33 -3.61 -7.04 -1.06
C VAL A 33 -4.67 -6.95 0.02
N GLU A 34 -4.79 -7.98 0.86
CA GLU A 34 -5.75 -7.98 1.97
C GLU A 34 -5.13 -7.47 3.26
N MET A 35 -3.85 -7.76 3.49
CA MET A 35 -3.14 -7.43 4.72
C MET A 35 -2.02 -6.43 4.48
N ALA A 36 -1.86 -5.45 5.38
CA ALA A 36 -0.79 -4.46 5.28
C ALA A 36 0.63 -5.07 5.17
N ALA A 37 0.85 -6.25 5.77
CA ALA A 37 2.12 -6.98 5.70
C ALA A 37 2.50 -7.41 4.28
N ASP A 38 1.52 -7.63 3.41
CA ASP A 38 1.72 -8.10 2.04
C ASP A 38 1.95 -6.98 1.03
N VAL A 39 1.76 -5.71 1.44
CA VAL A 39 1.94 -4.52 0.59
C VAL A 39 3.38 -4.37 0.12
N GLY A 40 4.35 -4.49 1.03
CA GLY A 40 5.77 -4.39 0.69
C GLY A 40 6.20 -5.43 -0.35
N PRO A 41 5.92 -6.72 -0.11
CA PRO A 41 6.13 -7.79 -1.10
C PRO A 41 5.40 -7.55 -2.43
N ALA A 42 4.17 -7.04 -2.40
CA ALA A 42 3.39 -6.76 -3.62
C ALA A 42 4.02 -5.64 -4.45
N ILE A 43 4.43 -4.53 -3.85
CA ILE A 43 5.10 -3.41 -4.54
C ILE A 43 6.46 -3.84 -5.09
N ALA A 44 7.21 -4.67 -4.34
CA ALA A 44 8.50 -5.17 -4.77
C ALA A 44 8.39 -6.09 -6.00
N ARG A 45 7.31 -6.88 -6.09
CA ARG A 45 7.05 -7.76 -7.25
C ARG A 45 6.41 -7.02 -8.42
N THR A 46 5.51 -6.10 -8.13
CA THR A 46 4.71 -5.39 -9.13
C THR A 46 4.84 -3.89 -8.91
N PRO A 47 5.62 -3.18 -9.76
CA PRO A 47 5.75 -1.74 -9.62
C PRO A 47 4.40 -1.05 -9.88
N CYS A 48 4.01 -0.16 -8.96
CA CYS A 48 2.81 0.68 -9.05
C CYS A 48 3.18 2.16 -8.90
N ASP A 49 2.28 3.02 -9.36
CA ASP A 49 2.41 4.48 -9.27
C ASP A 49 1.64 5.02 -8.06
N LEU A 50 0.59 4.32 -7.63
CA LEU A 50 -0.24 4.68 -6.47
C LEU A 50 -0.62 3.43 -5.68
N LEU A 51 -0.56 3.53 -4.35
CA LEU A 51 -1.09 2.54 -3.41
C LEU A 51 -2.33 3.11 -2.75
N LEU A 52 -3.46 2.42 -2.87
CA LEU A 52 -4.72 2.76 -2.21
C LEU A 52 -4.84 1.86 -0.97
N LEU A 53 -4.67 2.44 0.22
CA LEU A 53 -4.64 1.72 1.50
C LEU A 53 -5.88 2.06 2.33
N ASP A 54 -6.60 1.04 2.79
CA ASP A 54 -7.61 1.23 3.83
C ASP A 54 -6.94 1.43 5.21
N LEU A 55 -7.25 2.57 5.81
CA LEU A 55 -6.73 2.94 7.13
C LEU A 55 -7.59 2.39 8.28
N GLN A 56 -8.80 1.90 8.00
CA GLN A 56 -9.68 1.31 9.02
C GLN A 56 -9.19 -0.08 9.43
N SER A 57 -8.63 -0.86 8.49
CA SER A 57 -7.99 -2.15 8.74
C SER A 57 -6.68 -2.07 9.56
N CYS A 58 -6.02 -0.91 9.61
CA CYS A 58 -4.68 -0.79 10.21
C CYS A 58 -4.76 -0.68 11.75
N PRO A 59 -4.24 -1.66 12.53
CA PRO A 59 -4.33 -1.64 13.99
C PRO A 59 -3.51 -0.47 14.55
N THR A 60 -4.24 0.44 15.18
CA THR A 60 -3.83 1.68 15.80
C THR A 60 -2.50 1.63 16.56
N SER A 61 -1.51 2.36 16.03
CA SER A 61 -0.49 3.08 16.82
C SER A 61 0.12 4.28 16.07
N THR A 62 -0.12 4.43 14.76
CA THR A 62 0.51 5.48 13.93
C THR A 62 -0.43 6.61 13.48
N GLN A 63 -1.73 6.54 13.81
CA GLN A 63 -2.75 7.47 13.28
C GLN A 63 -2.56 8.95 13.67
N ARG A 64 -1.70 9.29 14.64
CA ARG A 64 -1.45 10.69 15.04
C ARG A 64 -0.40 11.45 14.22
N ARG A 65 0.30 10.83 13.26
CA ARG A 65 1.35 11.53 12.45
C ARG A 65 1.08 11.62 10.95
N ALA A 66 -0.07 11.15 10.45
CA ALA A 66 -0.34 11.09 9.01
C ALA A 66 -1.16 12.26 8.43
N VAL A 67 -1.63 13.21 9.26
CA VAL A 67 -2.50 14.31 8.79
C VAL A 67 -1.71 15.51 8.22
N GLU A 68 -0.37 15.52 8.29
CA GLU A 68 0.41 16.66 7.79
C GLU A 68 0.94 16.57 6.36
N GLN A 69 0.76 15.47 5.62
CA GLN A 69 1.21 15.41 4.22
C GLN A 69 0.28 14.56 3.35
N PRO A 70 -0.08 15.01 2.13
CA PRO A 70 -0.62 14.12 1.13
C PRO A 70 0.45 13.07 0.85
N ALA A 71 0.20 11.83 1.26
CA ALA A 71 1.04 10.69 0.91
C ALA A 71 0.86 10.40 -0.60
N VAL A 72 1.39 11.28 -1.44
CA VAL A 72 1.81 10.91 -2.79
C VAL A 72 2.93 9.89 -2.58
N CYS A 73 2.76 8.72 -3.18
CA CYS A 73 3.69 7.61 -3.08
C CYS A 73 5.03 7.95 -3.77
N ASP A 74 5.92 8.66 -3.07
CA ASP A 74 7.37 8.62 -3.31
C ASP A 74 7.98 7.26 -2.88
N THR A 75 7.14 6.33 -2.42
CA THR A 75 7.51 5.06 -1.79
C THR A 75 8.09 4.03 -2.74
N ALA A 76 7.99 4.21 -4.06
CA ALA A 76 8.76 3.40 -5.01
C ALA A 76 10.28 3.50 -4.78
N ARG A 77 10.76 4.59 -4.15
CA ARG A 77 12.17 4.74 -3.73
C ARG A 77 12.42 4.34 -2.27
N SER A 78 11.41 4.44 -1.39
CA SER A 78 11.52 4.08 0.04
C SER A 78 11.31 2.58 0.32
N ALA A 79 10.67 1.83 -0.57
CA ALA A 79 10.58 0.37 -0.48
C ALA A 79 11.96 -0.31 -0.47
N ALA A 80 12.99 0.33 -1.05
CA ALA A 80 14.38 -0.13 -0.96
C ALA A 80 15.01 0.01 0.43
N ARG A 81 14.42 0.79 1.35
CA ARG A 81 14.91 0.93 2.75
C ARG A 81 14.20 0.02 3.74
N PHE A 82 13.13 -0.66 3.36
CA PHE A 82 12.39 -1.56 4.28
C PHE A 82 12.92 -3.00 4.30
N GLY A 83 14.09 -3.24 3.68
CA GLY A 83 14.78 -4.53 3.65
C GLY A 83 16.20 -4.45 4.21
N ARG A 84 16.34 -4.33 5.54
CA ARG A 84 17.41 -4.89 6.41
C ARG A 84 17.37 -4.21 7.78
N ALA A 85 16.63 -4.79 8.71
CA ALA A 85 16.85 -4.60 10.15
C ALA A 85 16.87 -5.96 10.85
N SER A 86 17.72 -6.86 10.35
CA SER A 86 18.23 -7.99 11.13
C SER A 86 19.47 -7.50 11.87
N ASN A 87 19.41 -7.56 13.21
CA ASN A 87 20.44 -7.27 14.23
C ASN A 87 20.50 -5.83 14.77
N LEU A 88 19.77 -5.58 15.85
CA LEU A 88 20.33 -4.79 16.94
C LEU A 88 20.10 -5.51 18.28
N ARG A 89 21.21 -5.68 18.98
CA ARG A 89 21.42 -6.50 20.16
C ARG A 89 20.68 -5.92 21.37
N LEU A 90 19.98 -6.78 22.09
CA LEU A 90 19.70 -6.58 23.51
C LEU A 90 21.04 -6.71 24.27
N HIS A 91 21.56 -5.60 24.78
CA HIS A 91 22.57 -5.59 25.83
C HIS A 91 22.06 -4.76 27.00
N ARG A 92 21.70 -5.52 28.05
CA ARG A 92 21.56 -5.19 29.47
C ARG A 92 20.67 -4.02 29.87
#